data_AF-A0A3N0W044-F1
#
_entry.id   AF-A0A3N0W044-F1
#
_cell.length_a   1.000
_cell.length_b   1.000
_cell.length_c   1.000
_cell.angle_alpha   90.00
_cell.angle_beta   90.00
_cell.angle_gamma   90.00
#
_symmetry.space_group_name_H-M   'P 1'
#
loop_
_entity.id
_entity.type
_entity.pdbx_description
1 polymer ?
#
loop_
_entity_poly.entity_id
_entity_poly.type
_entity_poly.pdbx_seq_one_letter_code
_entity_poly.pdbx_strand_id
1 'polypeptide(L)'
;MILTNENVLLGSLLGSKAVEQIPRFAAFENEVGKHVIPPVSILPFQNHPNHIHDSEDYEEVVQWITDKAKPETAQFFPLSFRSSKDDGLWYLLPWEPLIDIQSNVRLTERYIAKSGKNLIGSIKERWSMDDYSITITGAFYGDKMRGKPAETYPRSDMERLRDYLLTPEAIEVKCEALQILNINNIVIESINFPFTKGEYVQAYEIRAKSDFPYDLIYKRKKKPVLDVGEVIGGIDEKYK
;
A
#
# COMPACT_ATOMS: atom_id res chain seq x y z
N MET A 1 -8.20 28.65 64.07
CA MET A 1 -8.35 28.70 62.60
C MET A 1 -8.94 30.06 62.25
N ILE A 2 -8.18 30.90 61.55
CA ILE A 2 -8.70 32.16 61.02
C ILE A 2 -9.27 31.83 59.64
N LEU A 3 -10.60 31.85 59.51
CA LEU A 3 -11.29 31.56 58.26
C LEU A 3 -11.17 32.81 57.37
N THR A 4 -10.36 32.72 56.31
CA THR A 4 -10.30 33.72 55.25
C THR A 4 -11.55 33.62 54.37
N ASN A 5 -12.05 34.77 53.89
CA ASN A 5 -13.31 34.88 53.14
C ASN A 5 -13.35 33.98 51.88
N GLU A 6 -12.19 33.68 51.30
CA GLU A 6 -12.03 32.78 50.16
C GLU A 6 -12.40 31.33 50.51
N ASN A 7 -12.07 30.87 51.72
CA ASN A 7 -12.37 29.51 52.18
C ASN A 7 -13.88 29.32 52.47
N VAL A 8 -14.58 30.40 52.85
CA VAL A 8 -16.03 30.40 53.08
C VAL A 8 -16.78 30.35 51.74
N LEU A 9 -16.32 31.11 50.74
CA LEU A 9 -16.87 31.09 49.38
C LEU A 9 -16.68 29.73 48.70
N LEU A 10 -15.48 29.13 48.83
CA LEU A 10 -15.18 27.82 48.27
C LEU A 10 -15.97 26.70 48.97
N GLY A 11 -16.15 26.80 50.29
CA GLY A 11 -16.96 25.85 51.07
C GLY A 11 -18.46 25.94 50.78
N SER A 12 -18.96 27.10 50.37
CA SER A 12 -20.35 27.26 49.92
C SER A 12 -20.58 26.68 48.52
N LEU A 13 -19.55 26.65 47.66
CA LEU A 13 -19.68 26.17 46.28
C LEU A 13 -19.54 24.65 46.15
N LEU A 14 -18.66 24.04 46.96
CA LEU A 14 -18.29 22.62 46.83
C LEU A 14 -19.00 21.69 47.83
N GLY A 15 -19.81 22.25 48.73
CA GLY A 15 -20.51 21.51 49.77
C GLY A 15 -19.62 21.12 50.95
N SER A 16 -20.20 21.13 52.15
CA SER A 16 -19.49 21.00 53.44
C SER A 16 -18.62 19.73 53.59
N LYS A 17 -18.94 18.64 52.87
CA LYS A 17 -18.18 17.39 52.93
C LYS A 17 -16.83 17.43 52.22
N ALA A 18 -16.64 18.30 51.22
CA ALA A 18 -15.37 18.44 50.52
C ALA A 18 -14.34 19.23 51.33
N VAL A 19 -14.80 20.19 52.13
CA VAL A 19 -13.95 21.08 52.96
C VAL A 19 -13.20 20.32 54.05
N GLU A 20 -13.81 19.29 54.64
CA GLU A 20 -13.16 18.45 55.66
C GLU A 20 -12.02 17.58 55.09
N GLN A 21 -11.98 17.35 53.78
CA GLN A 21 -10.99 16.49 53.12
C GLN A 21 -9.78 17.26 52.58
N ILE A 22 -9.87 18.58 52.38
CA ILE A 22 -8.78 19.46 51.95
C ILE A 22 -7.49 19.28 52.77
N PRO A 23 -7.52 19.27 54.12
CA PRO A 23 -6.30 19.07 54.91
C PRO A 23 -5.70 17.66 54.75
N ARG A 24 -6.52 16.65 54.43
CA ARG A 24 -6.04 15.28 54.19
C ARG A 24 -5.38 15.14 52.82
N PHE A 25 -5.88 15.86 51.80
CA PHE A 25 -5.23 15.91 50.48
C PHE A 25 -3.89 16.66 50.52
N ALA A 26 -3.82 17.77 51.25
CA ALA A 26 -2.55 18.49 51.46
C ALA A 26 -1.52 17.65 52.23
N ALA A 27 -1.96 16.84 53.21
CA ALA A 27 -1.08 15.91 53.92
C ALA A 27 -0.61 14.76 53.02
N PHE A 28 -1.47 14.25 52.14
CA PHE A 28 -1.16 13.19 51.18
C PHE A 28 -0.15 13.64 50.12
N GLU A 29 -0.30 14.84 49.55
CA GLU A 29 0.66 15.42 48.60
C GLU A 29 2.06 15.57 49.22
N ASN A 30 2.12 15.95 50.50
CA ASN A 30 3.37 16.15 51.23
C ASN A 30 4.07 14.82 51.59
N GLU A 31 3.34 13.70 51.70
CA GLU A 31 3.93 12.37 51.88
C GLU A 31 4.38 11.73 50.56
N VAL A 32 3.61 11.89 49.48
CA VAL A 32 3.98 11.41 48.14
C VAL A 32 5.21 12.16 47.62
N GLY A 33 5.31 13.46 47.87
CA GLY A 33 6.49 14.27 47.51
C GLY A 33 7.78 13.87 48.25
N LYS A 34 7.68 13.22 49.43
CA LYS A 34 8.87 12.72 50.16
C LYS A 34 9.40 11.39 49.61
N HIS A 35 8.60 10.63 48.87
CA HIS A 35 8.95 9.28 48.40
C HIS A 35 9.28 9.17 46.91
N VAL A 36 9.14 10.25 46.12
CA VAL A 36 9.46 10.22 44.69
C VAL A 36 10.64 11.15 44.38
N ILE A 37 11.81 10.51 44.32
CA ILE A 37 13.10 10.93 43.72
C ILE A 37 13.92 11.94 44.55
N PRO A 38 15.20 11.63 44.89
CA PRO A 38 16.09 12.60 45.51
C PRO A 38 16.50 13.71 44.52
N PRO A 39 16.80 14.93 45.00
CA PRO A 39 17.39 15.96 44.15
C PRO A 39 18.76 15.49 43.66
N VAL A 40 18.96 15.53 42.34
CA VAL A 40 20.25 15.22 41.71
C VAL A 40 21.28 16.26 42.21
N SER A 41 22.37 15.78 42.82
CA SER A 41 23.51 16.61 43.21
C SER A 41 24.15 17.21 41.96
N ILE A 42 24.01 18.53 41.81
CA ILE A 42 24.60 19.35 40.76
C ILE A 42 26.13 19.11 40.79
N LEU A 43 26.66 18.48 39.76
CA LEU A 43 28.08 18.18 39.60
C LEU A 43 28.90 19.49 39.55
N PRO A 44 30.14 19.54 40.08
CA PRO A 44 30.99 20.72 40.04
C PRO A 44 31.73 20.78 38.71
N PHE A 45 31.00 20.96 37.60
CA PHE A 45 31.67 21.30 36.34
C PHE A 45 32.00 22.79 36.36
N GLN A 46 33.28 23.10 36.59
CA GLN A 46 33.84 24.39 36.28
C GLN A 46 33.61 24.65 34.79
N ASN A 47 32.78 25.65 34.49
CA ASN A 47 32.57 26.17 33.15
C ASN A 47 33.89 26.80 32.68
N HIS A 48 34.79 25.97 32.15
CA HIS A 48 35.79 26.48 31.22
C HIS A 48 34.98 26.84 29.97
N PRO A 49 35.04 28.09 29.48
CA PRO A 49 34.52 28.39 28.17
C PRO A 49 35.42 27.65 27.19
N ASN A 50 35.11 26.38 26.97
CA ASN A 50 35.59 25.67 25.81
C ASN A 50 35.05 26.51 24.66
N HIS A 51 35.96 27.20 23.98
CA HIS A 51 35.68 27.71 22.65
C HIS A 51 34.92 26.61 21.93
N ILE A 52 33.71 26.93 21.49
CA ILE A 52 33.06 26.14 20.47
C ILE A 52 34.07 26.16 19.34
N HIS A 53 34.80 25.05 19.17
CA HIS A 53 35.40 24.79 17.89
C HIS A 53 34.18 24.67 16.98
N ASP A 54 33.89 25.75 16.26
CA ASP A 54 33.24 25.64 14.97
C ASP A 54 34.22 24.78 14.16
N SER A 55 34.11 23.46 14.32
CA SER A 55 34.64 22.56 13.34
C SER A 55 33.93 22.94 12.05
N GLU A 56 34.70 23.42 11.08
CA GLU A 56 34.26 23.63 9.70
C GLU A 56 33.72 22.32 9.07
N ASP A 57 33.80 21.19 9.80
CA ASP A 57 33.31 19.86 9.45
C ASP A 57 31.95 19.51 10.07
N TYR A 58 31.08 20.49 10.34
CA TYR A 58 29.65 20.19 10.35
C TYR A 58 29.15 20.26 8.90
N GLU A 59 29.24 19.13 8.18
CA GLU A 59 28.31 18.92 7.07
C GLU A 59 26.91 19.17 7.64
N GLU A 60 26.21 20.15 7.08
CA GLU A 60 24.79 20.45 7.32
C GLU A 60 24.07 19.19 7.81
N VAL A 61 23.62 19.19 9.07
CA VAL A 61 22.84 18.12 9.68
C VAL A 61 21.88 17.56 8.63
N VAL A 62 22.24 16.40 8.06
CA VAL A 62 21.57 15.82 6.90
C VAL A 62 20.11 15.74 7.24
N GLN A 63 19.29 16.58 6.62
CA GLN A 63 17.91 16.77 7.02
C GLN A 63 17.12 15.49 6.74
N TRP A 64 17.15 14.56 7.69
CA TRP A 64 16.27 13.40 7.84
C TRP A 64 16.22 12.50 6.60
N ILE A 65 17.21 11.61 6.46
CA ILE A 65 17.26 10.57 5.43
C ILE A 65 16.10 9.59 5.64
N THR A 66 15.26 9.43 4.62
CA THR A 66 14.24 8.38 4.54
C THR A 66 14.87 7.01 4.33
N ASP A 67 14.20 5.94 4.78
CA ASP A 67 14.60 4.56 4.47
C ASP A 67 14.77 4.37 2.96
N LYS A 68 15.98 4.02 2.52
CA LYS A 68 16.29 3.80 1.10
C LYS A 68 15.48 2.65 0.52
N ALA A 69 15.22 2.71 -0.79
CA ALA A 69 14.70 1.61 -1.57
C ALA A 69 15.45 0.31 -1.26
N LYS A 70 14.72 -0.77 -0.97
CA LYS A 70 15.32 -2.06 -0.62
C LYS A 70 15.60 -2.86 -1.90
N PRO A 71 16.80 -3.41 -2.09
CA PRO A 71 17.08 -4.30 -3.21
C PRO A 71 16.28 -5.61 -3.09
N GLU A 72 16.11 -6.33 -4.21
CA GLU A 72 15.34 -7.58 -4.31
C GLU A 72 15.73 -8.60 -3.21
N THR A 73 17.03 -8.73 -2.90
CA THR A 73 17.55 -9.67 -1.90
C THR A 73 17.18 -9.34 -0.46
N ALA A 74 16.73 -8.12 -0.18
CA ALA A 74 16.33 -7.66 1.14
C ALA A 74 14.80 -7.65 1.33
N GLN A 75 14.04 -7.92 0.27
CA GLN A 75 12.58 -8.08 0.33
C GLN A 75 12.25 -9.56 0.46
N PHE A 76 11.21 -9.89 1.24
CA PHE A 76 10.79 -11.29 1.39
C PHE A 76 9.99 -11.74 0.16
N PHE A 77 9.01 -10.94 -0.26
CA PHE A 77 8.28 -11.10 -1.51
C PHE A 77 8.48 -9.90 -2.44
N PRO A 78 9.58 -9.87 -3.23
CA PRO A 78 9.78 -8.81 -4.21
C PRO A 78 8.69 -8.85 -5.28
N LEU A 79 8.00 -7.73 -5.45
CA LEU A 79 7.00 -7.54 -6.49
C LEU A 79 7.58 -6.68 -7.60
N SER A 80 7.63 -7.24 -8.81
CA SER A 80 8.08 -6.50 -10.00
C SER A 80 7.04 -6.54 -11.11
N PHE A 81 6.96 -5.42 -11.83
CA PHE A 81 6.07 -5.20 -12.95
C PHE A 81 6.84 -5.09 -14.26
N ARG A 82 6.20 -5.52 -15.34
CA ARG A 82 6.68 -5.30 -16.70
C ARG A 82 5.50 -4.99 -17.61
N SER A 83 5.63 -3.91 -18.37
CA SER A 83 4.70 -3.56 -19.45
C SER A 83 5.28 -3.99 -20.80
N SER A 84 4.45 -4.23 -21.81
CA SER A 84 4.94 -4.53 -23.17
C SER A 84 5.66 -3.34 -23.82
N LYS A 85 5.39 -2.12 -23.34
CA LYS A 85 6.03 -0.88 -23.81
C LYS A 85 7.44 -0.67 -23.28
N ASP A 86 7.75 -1.28 -22.13
CA ASP A 86 9.10 -1.23 -21.60
C ASP A 86 9.94 -2.25 -22.37
N ASP A 87 11.17 -1.88 -22.78
CA ASP A 87 12.14 -2.69 -23.54
C ASP A 87 12.64 -3.94 -22.76
N GLY A 88 11.74 -4.70 -22.15
CA GLY A 88 12.02 -5.86 -21.31
C GLY A 88 12.50 -5.54 -19.89
N LEU A 89 12.50 -4.28 -19.48
CA LEU A 89 12.92 -3.86 -18.14
C LEU A 89 11.86 -4.20 -17.09
N TRP A 90 12.28 -4.94 -16.05
CA TRP A 90 11.46 -5.20 -14.87
C TRP A 90 11.57 -4.04 -13.88
N TYR A 91 10.43 -3.47 -13.53
CA TYR A 91 10.35 -2.46 -12.47
C TYR A 91 10.07 -3.14 -11.14
N LEU A 92 11.07 -3.20 -10.27
CA LEU A 92 10.93 -3.65 -8.89
C LEU A 92 10.34 -2.52 -8.04
N LEU A 93 9.31 -2.83 -7.26
CA LEU A 93 8.78 -1.87 -6.29
C LEU A 93 9.82 -1.59 -5.18
N PRO A 94 10.09 -0.31 -4.85
CA PRO A 94 11.18 0.03 -3.93
C PRO A 94 10.98 -0.47 -2.50
N TRP A 95 9.73 -0.57 -2.04
CA TRP A 95 9.34 -1.13 -0.75
C TRP A 95 8.37 -2.29 -0.97
N GLU A 96 8.53 -3.33 -0.16
CA GLU A 96 7.74 -4.55 -0.23
C GLU A 96 6.25 -4.24 0.02
N PRO A 97 5.38 -4.44 -0.99
CA PRO A 97 3.97 -4.19 -0.85
C PRO A 97 3.28 -5.36 -0.14
N LEU A 98 2.13 -5.06 0.47
CA LEU A 98 1.22 -6.08 0.97
C LEU A 98 0.29 -6.51 -0.17
N ILE A 99 0.22 -7.82 -0.41
CA ILE A 99 -0.59 -8.40 -1.48
C ILE A 99 -1.70 -9.23 -0.82
N ASP A 100 -2.94 -8.89 -1.15
CA ASP A 100 -4.12 -9.69 -0.85
C ASP A 100 -4.62 -10.37 -2.13
N ILE A 101 -4.88 -11.67 -2.06
CA ILE A 101 -5.28 -12.49 -3.20
C ILE A 101 -6.57 -13.22 -2.82
N GLN A 102 -7.64 -12.90 -3.54
CA GLN A 102 -8.96 -13.46 -3.31
C GLN A 102 -9.46 -14.15 -4.58
N SER A 103 -10.08 -15.32 -4.44
CA SER A 103 -10.80 -15.98 -5.54
C SER A 103 -12.06 -16.63 -5.00
N ASN A 104 -13.11 -16.56 -5.79
CA ASN A 104 -14.41 -17.14 -5.47
C ASN A 104 -14.64 -18.40 -6.30
N VAL A 105 -15.32 -19.38 -5.69
CA VAL A 105 -15.77 -20.58 -6.39
C VAL A 105 -17.27 -20.48 -6.58
N ARG A 106 -17.71 -20.53 -7.82
CA ARG A 106 -19.13 -20.55 -8.17
C ARG A 106 -19.71 -21.92 -7.83
N LEU A 107 -20.49 -21.97 -6.76
CA LEU A 107 -21.13 -23.16 -6.23
C LEU A 107 -22.66 -23.06 -6.36
N THR A 108 -23.31 -24.15 -6.79
CA THR A 108 -24.77 -24.25 -6.79
C THR A 108 -25.21 -25.30 -5.79
N GLU A 109 -26.14 -24.93 -4.91
CA GLU A 109 -26.72 -25.85 -3.94
C GLU A 109 -28.07 -26.38 -4.43
N ARG A 110 -28.17 -27.71 -4.51
CA ARG A 110 -29.40 -28.38 -4.92
C ARG A 110 -30.04 -29.06 -3.73
N TYR A 111 -31.28 -28.69 -3.45
CA TYR A 111 -32.09 -29.29 -2.40
C TYR A 111 -32.96 -30.40 -2.98
N ILE A 112 -32.87 -31.61 -2.45
CA ILE A 112 -33.62 -32.77 -2.94
C ILE A 112 -34.82 -33.01 -2.03
N ALA A 113 -36.04 -32.88 -2.57
CA ALA A 113 -37.27 -33.12 -1.80
C ALA A 113 -37.44 -34.58 -1.33
N LYS A 114 -36.80 -35.54 -2.02
CA LYS A 114 -36.86 -36.98 -1.69
C LYS A 114 -35.91 -37.41 -0.57
N SER A 115 -35.18 -36.48 0.06
CA SER A 115 -34.14 -36.75 1.05
C SER A 115 -34.63 -37.51 2.30
N GLY A 116 -35.95 -37.54 2.54
CA GLY A 116 -36.55 -38.27 3.66
C GLY A 116 -36.04 -37.76 5.01
N LYS A 117 -36.27 -38.54 6.07
CA LYS A 117 -35.88 -38.17 7.45
C LYS A 117 -34.39 -38.41 7.76
N ASN A 118 -33.68 -39.14 6.89
CA ASN A 118 -32.34 -39.67 7.15
C ASN A 118 -31.22 -38.96 6.37
N LEU A 119 -31.54 -38.10 5.38
CA LEU A 119 -30.56 -37.26 4.72
C LEU A 119 -30.88 -35.79 4.99
N ILE A 120 -29.97 -35.11 5.66
CA ILE A 120 -30.01 -33.67 5.95
C ILE A 120 -28.93 -33.02 5.09
N GLY A 121 -29.29 -32.03 4.26
CA GLY A 121 -28.33 -31.21 3.53
C GLY A 121 -28.72 -30.88 2.09
N SER A 122 -27.83 -30.12 1.44
CA SER A 122 -27.87 -29.80 0.01
C SER A 122 -26.73 -30.48 -0.73
N ILE A 123 -26.94 -30.85 -1.99
CA ILE A 123 -25.85 -31.26 -2.88
C ILE A 123 -25.17 -30.01 -3.40
N LYS A 124 -23.88 -29.86 -3.12
CA LYS A 124 -23.05 -28.75 -3.58
C LYS A 124 -22.35 -29.13 -4.88
N GLU A 125 -22.73 -28.50 -5.99
CA GLU A 125 -22.07 -28.65 -7.30
C GLU A 125 -21.14 -27.46 -7.55
N ARG A 126 -19.88 -27.72 -7.87
CA ARG A 126 -18.91 -26.70 -8.31
C ARG A 126 -19.07 -26.47 -9.80
N TRP A 127 -19.38 -25.24 -10.18
CA TRP A 127 -19.60 -24.84 -11.58
C TRP A 127 -18.34 -24.27 -12.22
N SER A 128 -17.74 -23.27 -11.58
CA SER A 128 -16.55 -22.60 -12.08
C SER A 128 -15.74 -22.01 -10.94
N MET A 129 -14.50 -21.62 -11.24
CA MET A 129 -13.69 -20.78 -10.39
C MET A 129 -13.64 -19.40 -11.06
N ASP A 130 -13.86 -18.34 -10.27
CA ASP A 130 -13.78 -16.97 -10.75
C ASP A 130 -12.30 -16.52 -10.79
N ASP A 131 -12.03 -15.47 -11.56
CA ASP A 131 -10.70 -14.86 -11.65
C ASP A 131 -10.21 -14.42 -10.27
N TYR A 132 -8.88 -14.39 -10.09
CA TYR A 132 -8.28 -13.89 -8.87
C TYR A 132 -8.38 -12.36 -8.83
N SER A 133 -9.00 -11.84 -7.78
CA SER A 133 -8.95 -10.43 -7.40
C SER A 133 -7.72 -10.20 -6.55
N ILE A 134 -6.85 -9.30 -7.00
CA ILE A 134 -5.56 -9.01 -6.39
C ILE A 134 -5.58 -7.56 -5.91
N THR A 135 -5.31 -7.33 -4.62
CA THR A 135 -5.17 -5.99 -4.06
C THR A 135 -3.74 -5.82 -3.57
N ILE A 136 -3.03 -4.84 -4.12
CA ILE A 136 -1.65 -4.53 -3.78
C ILE A 136 -1.65 -3.18 -3.06
N THR A 137 -1.25 -3.18 -1.79
CA THR A 137 -1.16 -1.97 -0.97
C THR A 137 0.28 -1.70 -0.61
N GLY A 138 0.72 -0.46 -0.78
CA GLY A 138 2.08 -0.06 -0.43
C GLY A 138 2.20 1.44 -0.20
N ALA A 139 3.43 1.89 0.03
CA ALA A 139 3.75 3.30 0.13
C ALA A 139 5.07 3.61 -0.56
N PHE A 140 5.10 4.75 -1.26
CA PHE A 140 6.31 5.36 -1.75
C PHE A 140 6.80 6.40 -0.76
N TYR A 141 8.11 6.49 -0.61
CA TYR A 141 8.76 7.47 0.23
C TYR A 141 9.71 8.33 -0.60
N GLY A 142 9.70 9.65 -0.39
CA GLY A 142 10.66 10.54 -1.02
C GLY A 142 12.00 10.57 -0.28
N ASP A 143 13.05 11.00 -0.98
CA ASP A 143 14.43 10.95 -0.48
C ASP A 143 14.64 11.77 0.80
N LYS A 144 13.91 12.88 0.95
CA LYS A 144 13.98 13.78 2.11
C LYS A 144 12.65 13.78 2.84
N MET A 145 12.67 13.77 4.17
CA MET A 145 11.43 13.87 4.95
C MET A 145 10.83 15.28 4.97
N ARG A 146 11.64 16.32 4.80
CA ARG A 146 11.23 17.74 4.84
C ARG A 146 11.96 18.53 3.78
N GLY A 147 11.30 19.58 3.28
CA GLY A 147 11.87 20.47 2.27
C GLY A 147 10.82 20.99 1.30
N LYS A 148 11.28 21.44 0.14
CA LYS A 148 10.40 21.88 -0.94
C LYS A 148 9.65 20.66 -1.52
N PRO A 149 8.39 20.80 -1.95
CA PRO A 149 7.62 19.69 -2.52
C PRO A 149 8.32 18.96 -3.68
N ALA A 150 9.11 19.67 -4.48
CA ALA A 150 9.85 19.10 -5.60
C ALA A 150 10.97 18.11 -5.18
N GLU A 151 11.47 18.21 -3.96
CA GLU A 151 12.56 17.38 -3.44
C GLU A 151 12.06 16.33 -2.42
N THR A 152 10.92 16.59 -1.79
CA THR A 152 10.36 15.75 -0.72
C THR A 152 9.39 14.69 -1.26
N TYR A 153 8.65 14.98 -2.34
CA TYR A 153 7.61 14.08 -2.85
C TYR A 153 8.19 12.98 -3.77
N PRO A 154 7.76 11.71 -3.65
CA PRO A 154 8.23 10.59 -4.50
C PRO A 154 7.67 10.67 -5.93
N ARG A 155 8.14 11.66 -6.69
CA ARG A 155 7.61 11.99 -8.01
C ARG A 155 7.94 10.95 -9.07
N SER A 156 9.18 10.44 -9.07
CA SER A 156 9.62 9.42 -10.04
C SER A 156 8.77 8.16 -9.97
N ASP A 157 8.50 7.68 -8.76
CA ASP A 157 7.78 6.43 -8.54
C ASP A 157 6.29 6.58 -8.87
N MET A 158 5.73 7.77 -8.57
CA MET A 158 4.37 8.12 -8.93
C MET A 158 4.17 8.31 -10.43
N GLU A 159 5.14 8.92 -11.13
CA GLU A 159 5.11 9.03 -12.60
C GLU A 159 5.19 7.64 -13.24
N ARG A 160 6.05 6.75 -12.74
CA ARG A 160 6.10 5.35 -13.19
C ARG A 160 4.79 4.60 -12.95
N LEU A 161 4.21 4.72 -11.75
CA LEU A 161 2.93 4.08 -11.44
C LEU A 161 1.81 4.60 -12.36
N ARG A 162 1.82 5.90 -12.66
CA ARG A 162 0.89 6.51 -13.63
C ARG A 162 1.07 5.92 -15.03
N ASP A 163 2.30 5.71 -15.48
CA ASP A 163 2.57 5.13 -16.81
C ASP A 163 2.07 3.68 -16.92
N TYR A 164 2.22 2.88 -15.84
CA TYR A 164 1.60 1.55 -15.76
C TYR A 164 0.07 1.63 -15.81
N LEU A 165 -0.55 2.59 -15.14
CA LEU A 165 -2.01 2.78 -15.19
C LEU A 165 -2.51 3.19 -16.59
N LEU A 166 -1.74 4.00 -17.32
CA LEU A 166 -2.10 4.45 -18.67
C LEU A 166 -1.87 3.38 -19.74
N THR A 167 -1.28 2.25 -19.38
CA THR A 167 -1.04 1.14 -20.31
C THR A 167 -2.35 0.34 -20.47
N PRO A 168 -2.88 0.20 -21.70
CA PRO A 168 -4.14 -0.51 -21.95
C PRO A 168 -3.99 -2.04 -22.05
N GLU A 169 -2.83 -2.58 -21.64
CA GLU A 169 -2.45 -3.98 -21.82
C GLU A 169 -2.31 -4.68 -20.47
N ALA A 170 -2.36 -6.01 -20.49
CA ALA A 170 -2.06 -6.80 -19.30
C ALA A 170 -0.59 -6.57 -18.89
N ILE A 171 -0.39 -6.33 -17.60
CA ILE A 171 0.92 -6.11 -17.00
C ILE A 171 1.44 -7.46 -16.54
N GLU A 172 2.66 -7.78 -16.91
CA GLU A 172 3.33 -8.97 -16.41
C GLU A 172 3.87 -8.71 -15.02
N VAL A 173 3.71 -9.70 -14.15
CA VAL A 173 4.05 -9.60 -12.73
C VAL A 173 4.92 -10.76 -12.33
N LYS A 174 5.91 -10.47 -11.51
CA LYS A 174 6.78 -11.47 -10.91
C LYS A 174 6.80 -11.27 -9.40
N CYS A 175 6.23 -12.24 -8.69
CA CYS A 175 6.26 -12.41 -7.25
C CYS A 175 6.02 -13.89 -6.94
N GLU A 176 6.75 -14.45 -5.97
CA GLU A 176 6.67 -15.87 -5.62
C GLU A 176 5.25 -16.30 -5.25
N ALA A 177 4.54 -15.50 -4.45
CA ALA A 177 3.17 -15.79 -4.04
C ALA A 177 2.18 -15.87 -5.21
N LEU A 178 2.33 -15.02 -6.23
CA LEU A 178 1.47 -15.02 -7.42
C LEU A 178 1.83 -16.17 -8.37
N GLN A 179 3.11 -16.51 -8.49
CA GLN A 179 3.58 -17.59 -9.35
C GLN A 179 3.15 -18.98 -8.86
N ILE A 180 3.05 -19.19 -7.54
CA ILE A 180 2.50 -20.44 -6.98
C ILE A 180 1.05 -20.66 -7.43
N LEU A 181 0.29 -19.58 -7.62
CA LEU A 181 -1.08 -19.59 -8.14
C LEU A 181 -1.13 -19.56 -9.67
N ASN A 182 0.02 -19.64 -10.33
CA ASN A 182 0.19 -19.59 -11.79
C ASN A 182 -0.30 -18.26 -12.41
N ILE A 183 -0.28 -17.17 -11.64
CA ILE A 183 -0.66 -15.83 -12.08
C ILE A 183 0.60 -15.10 -12.56
N ASN A 184 0.74 -14.94 -13.88
CA ASN A 184 1.87 -14.22 -14.49
C ASN A 184 1.48 -12.86 -15.05
N ASN A 185 0.19 -12.68 -15.38
CA ASN A 185 -0.33 -11.46 -15.97
C ASN A 185 -1.48 -10.94 -15.10
N ILE A 186 -1.53 -9.62 -14.92
CA ILE A 186 -2.63 -8.94 -14.23
C ILE A 186 -3.14 -7.77 -15.08
N VAL A 187 -4.40 -7.43 -14.91
CA VAL A 187 -5.02 -6.23 -15.47
C VAL A 187 -5.45 -5.33 -14.32
N ILE A 188 -4.98 -4.09 -14.33
CA ILE A 188 -5.35 -3.11 -13.30
C ILE A 188 -6.78 -2.62 -13.56
N GLU A 189 -7.64 -2.76 -12.56
CA GLU A 189 -9.02 -2.26 -12.61
C GLU A 189 -9.12 -0.84 -12.07
N SER A 190 -8.46 -0.56 -10.94
CA SER A 190 -8.53 0.74 -10.29
C SER A 190 -7.32 0.97 -9.39
N ILE A 191 -6.95 2.23 -9.21
CA ILE A 191 -5.95 2.67 -8.23
C ILE A 191 -6.60 3.68 -7.30
N ASN A 192 -6.34 3.52 -6.01
CA ASN A 192 -6.78 4.41 -4.94
C ASN A 192 -5.55 4.95 -4.21
N PHE A 193 -5.58 6.25 -3.89
CA PHE A 193 -4.54 6.93 -3.12
C PHE A 193 -5.14 7.38 -1.79
N PRO A 194 -5.00 6.59 -0.71
CA PRO A 194 -5.57 6.95 0.59
C PRO A 194 -4.88 8.17 1.19
N PHE A 195 -5.53 8.79 2.18
CA PHE A 195 -5.01 9.97 2.85
C PHE A 195 -3.68 9.67 3.56
N THR A 196 -2.61 10.32 3.11
CA THR A 196 -1.32 10.36 3.79
C THR A 196 -0.97 11.79 4.19
N LYS A 197 0.11 11.95 4.96
CA LYS A 197 0.66 13.29 5.27
C LYS A 197 1.07 14.06 4.01
N GLY A 198 1.23 13.39 2.86
CA GLY A 198 1.41 14.02 1.55
C GLY A 198 2.76 14.69 1.29
N GLU A 199 3.60 14.90 2.32
CA GLU A 199 4.92 15.52 2.17
C GLU A 199 5.93 14.56 1.53
N TYR A 200 6.32 13.52 2.26
CA TYR A 200 7.32 12.53 1.81
C TYR A 200 6.73 11.14 1.58
N VAL A 201 5.47 10.90 1.94
CA VAL A 201 4.84 9.57 1.85
C VAL A 201 3.59 9.61 1.00
N GLN A 202 3.54 8.73 0.01
CA GLN A 202 2.35 8.48 -0.79
C GLN A 202 1.99 6.99 -0.70
N ALA A 203 0.92 6.69 0.01
CA ALA A 203 0.34 5.35 0.01
C ALA A 203 -0.49 5.14 -1.26
N TYR A 204 -0.55 3.90 -1.72
CA TYR A 204 -1.32 3.48 -2.88
C TYR A 204 -1.98 2.12 -2.61
N GLU A 205 -3.13 1.92 -3.23
CA GLU A 205 -3.88 0.68 -3.27
C GLU A 205 -4.23 0.41 -4.73
N ILE A 206 -3.69 -0.66 -5.29
CA ILE A 206 -3.93 -1.09 -6.67
C ILE A 206 -4.84 -2.31 -6.62
N ARG A 207 -5.98 -2.24 -7.31
CA ARG A 207 -6.87 -3.38 -7.51
C ARG A 207 -6.71 -3.89 -8.92
N ALA A 208 -6.42 -5.17 -9.05
CA ALA A 208 -6.18 -5.84 -10.31
C ALA A 208 -6.90 -7.19 -10.35
N LYS A 209 -7.10 -7.71 -11.55
CA LYS A 209 -7.54 -9.08 -11.79
C LYS A 209 -6.47 -9.89 -12.49
N SER A 210 -6.40 -11.18 -12.18
CA SER A 210 -5.56 -12.13 -12.92
C SER A 210 -6.04 -12.24 -14.36
N ASP A 211 -5.11 -12.22 -15.30
CA ASP A 211 -5.39 -12.55 -16.69
C ASP A 211 -4.68 -13.86 -17.07
N PHE A 212 -5.44 -14.79 -17.65
CA PHE A 212 -4.92 -16.05 -18.14
C PHE A 212 -5.04 -16.06 -19.66
N PRO A 213 -3.94 -16.30 -20.40
CA PRO A 213 -3.99 -16.33 -21.85
C PRO A 213 -4.94 -17.45 -22.29
N TYR A 214 -6.01 -17.08 -22.97
CA TYR A 214 -6.95 -18.04 -23.54
C TYR A 214 -6.74 -18.13 -25.04
N ASP A 215 -6.37 -19.33 -25.50
CA ASP A 215 -6.30 -19.61 -26.93
C ASP A 215 -7.71 -19.59 -27.53
N LEU A 216 -8.03 -18.53 -28.26
CA LEU A 216 -9.27 -18.46 -29.02
C LEU A 216 -9.33 -19.65 -29.98
N ILE A 217 -10.34 -20.50 -29.83
CA ILE A 217 -10.55 -21.70 -30.65
C ILE A 217 -10.85 -21.34 -32.13
N TYR A 218 -11.02 -20.05 -32.45
CA TYR A 218 -11.33 -19.60 -33.79
C TYR A 218 -10.09 -19.56 -34.70
N LYS A 219 -9.85 -20.67 -35.41
CA LYS A 219 -8.97 -20.67 -36.59
C LYS A 219 -9.70 -20.02 -37.75
N ARG A 220 -9.30 -18.79 -38.11
CA ARG A 220 -9.77 -18.11 -39.33
C ARG A 220 -9.47 -19.02 -40.53
N LYS A 221 -10.52 -19.54 -41.20
CA LYS A 221 -10.34 -20.28 -42.45
C LYS A 221 -9.62 -19.37 -43.44
N LYS A 222 -8.49 -19.83 -44.00
CA LYS A 222 -7.75 -19.09 -45.04
C LYS A 222 -8.73 -18.69 -46.13
N LYS A 223 -8.73 -17.41 -46.53
CA LYS A 223 -9.57 -16.95 -47.64
C LYS A 223 -9.23 -17.80 -48.86
N PRO A 224 -10.22 -18.36 -49.58
CA PRO A 224 -9.94 -19.04 -50.84
C PRO A 224 -9.30 -18.02 -51.78
N VAL A 225 -8.08 -18.31 -52.23
CA VAL A 225 -7.46 -17.57 -53.32
C VAL A 225 -8.19 -18.01 -54.58
N LEU A 226 -8.88 -17.07 -55.24
CA LEU A 226 -9.48 -17.30 -56.54
C LEU A 226 -8.38 -17.15 -57.60
N ASP A 227 -7.92 -18.26 -58.15
CA ASP A 227 -7.15 -18.24 -59.39
C ASP A 227 -8.09 -17.86 -60.53
N VAL A 228 -7.97 -16.64 -61.02
CA VAL A 228 -8.64 -16.21 -62.25
C VAL A 228 -7.81 -16.78 -63.40
N GLY A 229 -8.39 -17.71 -64.15
CA GLY A 229 -7.71 -18.37 -65.28
C GLY A 229 -7.17 -17.39 -66.32
N GLU A 230 -6.14 -17.82 -67.06
CA GLU A 230 -5.47 -17.02 -68.08
C GLU A 230 -6.43 -16.54 -69.19
N VAL A 231 -6.22 -15.31 -69.67
CA VAL A 231 -7.00 -14.71 -70.74
C VAL A 231 -6.68 -15.40 -72.07
N ILE A 232 -7.54 -16.32 -72.50
CA ILE A 232 -7.49 -16.89 -73.85
C ILE A 232 -8.28 -15.95 -74.77
N GLY A 233 -7.62 -14.87 -75.20
CA GLY A 233 -8.14 -13.93 -76.19
C GLY A 233 -7.13 -13.71 -77.29
N GLY A 234 -7.16 -14.56 -78.33
CA GLY A 234 -6.43 -14.32 -79.56
C GLY A 234 -6.98 -13.08 -80.26
N ILE A 235 -6.09 -12.19 -80.68
CA ILE A 235 -6.44 -11.03 -81.52
C ILE A 235 -6.82 -11.58 -82.90
N ASP A 236 -8.11 -11.54 -83.25
CA ASP A 236 -8.55 -11.81 -84.61
C ASP A 236 -7.98 -10.72 -85.54
N GLU A 237 -7.05 -11.10 -86.43
CA GLU A 237 -6.41 -10.22 -87.42
C GLU A 237 -7.36 -9.69 -88.50
N LYS A 238 -8.68 -9.77 -88.32
CA LYS A 238 -9.68 -9.41 -89.33
C LYS A 238 -10.01 -7.91 -89.41
N TYR A 239 -9.36 -7.07 -88.61
CA TYR A 239 -9.50 -5.61 -88.63
C TYR A 239 -8.14 -4.91 -88.66
N LYS A 240 -7.32 -5.21 -89.68
CA LYS A 240 -6.20 -4.36 -90.11
C LYS A 240 -6.58 -3.63 -91.39
#